data_AF-A0A1F3C5M5-F1
#
_entry.id   AF-A0A1F3C5M5-F1
#
_cell.length_a   1.000
_cell.length_b   1.000
_cell.length_c   1.000
_cell.angle_alpha   90.00
_cell.angle_beta   90.00
_cell.angle_gamma   90.00
#
_symmetry.space_group_name_H-M   'P 1'
#
loop_
_entity.id
_entity.type
_entity.pdbx_description
1 polymer ?
#
loop_
_entity_poly.entity_id
_entity_poly.type
_entity_poly.pdbx_seq_one_letter_code
_entity_poly.pdbx_strand_id
1 'polypeptide(L)'
;MPGDRRREGLDPRDLSRYLREAGKEPVVITRHGRVAGILIGFNSEDDWFDYQLEHDPRFLARIESARKSARAGKGIRLEDLDKEL
;
A
#
# COMPACT_ATOMS: atom_id res chain seq x y z
N MET A 1 -9.46 42.54 15.23
CA MET A 1 -10.17 41.34 15.73
C MET A 1 -9.94 40.20 14.73
N PRO A 2 -9.50 39.02 15.18
CA PRO A 2 -9.02 37.92 14.33
C PRO A 2 -10.21 37.13 13.75
N GLY A 3 -10.17 36.89 12.44
CA GLY A 3 -11.13 36.03 11.74
C GLY A 3 -10.80 34.56 11.97
N ASP A 4 -11.68 33.93 12.73
CA ASP A 4 -11.72 32.53 13.10
C ASP A 4 -11.43 31.57 11.93
N ARG A 5 -10.48 30.64 12.14
CA ARG A 5 -10.18 29.50 11.25
C ARG A 5 -11.36 28.54 11.25
N ARG A 6 -12.37 28.81 10.41
CA ARG A 6 -13.48 27.88 10.20
C ARG A 6 -13.01 26.65 9.43
N ARG A 7 -12.79 25.58 10.21
CA ARG A 7 -12.85 24.15 9.88
C ARG A 7 -13.21 23.85 8.42
N GLU A 8 -12.20 23.53 7.60
CA GLU A 8 -12.40 22.86 6.32
C GLU A 8 -12.81 21.40 6.61
N GLY A 9 -14.12 21.21 6.81
CA GLY A 9 -14.72 19.89 6.63
C GLY A 9 -14.65 19.51 5.16
N LEU A 10 -14.41 18.23 4.90
CA LEU A 10 -14.32 17.63 3.56
C LEU A 10 -15.53 18.04 2.69
N ASP A 11 -15.33 18.82 1.62
CA ASP A 11 -16.34 18.98 0.56
C ASP A 11 -16.36 17.67 -0.26
N PRO A 12 -17.47 16.92 -0.32
CA PRO A 12 -17.56 15.70 -1.12
C PRO A 12 -17.21 15.89 -2.60
N ARG A 13 -17.28 17.14 -3.12
CA ARG A 13 -16.94 17.49 -4.50
C ARG A 13 -15.42 17.47 -4.79
N ASP A 14 -14.58 17.32 -3.76
CA ASP A 14 -13.12 17.30 -3.88
C ASP A 14 -12.48 15.91 -3.85
N LEU A 15 -13.27 14.82 -3.81
CA LEU A 15 -12.70 13.46 -3.70
C LEU A 15 -11.67 13.16 -4.81
N SER A 16 -11.90 13.63 -6.03
CA SER A 16 -10.96 13.48 -7.16
C SER A 16 -9.63 14.21 -6.94
N ARG A 17 -9.61 15.31 -6.17
CA ARG A 17 -8.36 16.00 -5.80
C ARG A 17 -7.58 15.13 -4.80
N TYR A 18 -8.25 14.66 -3.75
CA TYR A 18 -7.61 13.83 -2.73
C TYR A 18 -7.16 12.48 -3.27
N LEU A 19 -7.88 11.87 -4.21
CA LEU A 19 -7.43 10.66 -4.90
C LEU A 19 -6.13 10.88 -5.68
N ARG A 20 -5.95 12.06 -6.28
CA ARG A 20 -4.71 12.44 -6.99
C ARG A 20 -3.54 12.66 -6.04
N GLU A 21 -3.80 13.24 -4.88
CA GLU A 21 -2.81 13.38 -3.80
C GLU A 21 -2.45 12.00 -3.23
N ALA A 22 -3.46 11.15 -3.02
CA ALA A 22 -3.31 9.80 -2.50
C ALA A 22 -2.50 8.86 -3.41
N GLY A 23 -2.42 9.16 -4.72
CA GLY A 23 -1.55 8.46 -5.66
C GLY A 23 -0.06 8.71 -5.39
N LYS A 24 0.30 9.85 -4.77
CA LYS A 24 1.70 10.15 -4.42
C LYS A 24 2.08 9.60 -3.06
N GLU A 25 1.18 9.73 -2.09
CA GLU A 25 1.39 9.27 -0.73
C GLU A 25 0.04 9.00 -0.04
N PRO A 26 -0.06 8.03 0.88
CA PRO A 26 -1.32 7.74 1.56
C PRO A 26 -1.85 8.94 2.36
N VAL A 27 -3.16 9.22 2.22
CA VAL A 27 -3.82 10.32 2.93
C VAL A 27 -4.58 9.78 4.15
N VAL A 28 -4.27 10.28 5.34
CA VAL A 28 -4.96 9.88 6.58
C VAL A 28 -6.24 10.70 6.77
N ILE A 29 -7.38 10.00 6.86
CA ILE A 29 -8.69 10.62 7.11
C ILE A 29 -8.93 10.67 8.61
N THR A 30 -9.15 11.87 9.15
CA THR A 30 -9.50 12.06 10.56
C THR A 30 -10.95 12.52 10.73
N ARG A 31 -11.61 12.03 11.77
CA ARG A 31 -12.96 12.42 12.18
C ARG A 31 -12.94 12.80 13.66
N HIS A 32 -13.32 14.03 13.98
CA HIS A 32 -13.25 14.58 15.34
C HIS A 32 -11.87 14.45 15.98
N GLY A 33 -10.80 14.65 15.21
CA GLY A 33 -9.41 14.56 15.68
C GLY A 33 -8.89 13.13 15.88
N ARG A 34 -9.67 12.10 15.54
CA ARG A 34 -9.23 10.69 15.58
C ARG A 34 -9.09 10.13 14.18
N VAL A 35 -8.12 9.23 13.98
CA VAL A 35 -7.98 8.49 12.72
C VAL A 35 -9.25 7.68 12.48
N ALA A 36 -9.82 7.84 11.29
CA ALA A 36 -11.03 7.15 10.85
C ALA A 36 -10.77 6.21 9.67
N GLY A 37 -9.69 6.46 8.91
CA GLY A 37 -9.29 5.63 7.80
C GLY A 37 -8.09 6.20 7.06
N ILE A 38 -7.72 5.54 5.97
CA ILE A 38 -6.67 5.94 5.05
C ILE A 38 -7.23 5.87 3.63
N LEU A 39 -6.86 6.83 2.79
CA LEU A 39 -7.10 6.81 1.35
C LEU A 39 -5.77 6.51 0.67
N ILE A 40 -5.73 5.42 -0.08
CA ILE A 40 -4.59 5.01 -0.90
C ILE A 40 -5.02 5.17 -2.35
N GLY A 41 -4.26 5.94 -3.12
CA GLY A 41 -4.43 6.07 -4.56
C GLY A 41 -3.35 5.27 -5.28
N PHE A 42 -3.62 4.92 -6.53
CA PHE A 42 -2.70 4.21 -7.42
C PHE A 42 -2.47 5.08 -8.65
N ASN A 43 -1.22 5.26 -9.09
CA ASN A 43 -0.92 6.03 -10.30
C ASN A 43 -1.00 5.17 -11.56
N SER A 44 -0.97 3.85 -11.41
CA SER A 44 -0.96 2.89 -12.50
C SER A 44 -1.69 1.59 -12.13
N GLU A 45 -1.96 0.75 -13.14
CA GLU A 45 -2.45 -0.61 -12.90
C GLU A 45 -1.40 -1.49 -12.21
N ASP A 46 -0.11 -1.22 -12.46
CA ASP A 46 1.01 -1.91 -11.80
C ASP A 46 1.03 -1.59 -10.29
N ASP A 47 0.85 -0.32 -9.91
CA ASP A 47 0.78 0.10 -8.50
C ASP A 47 -0.38 -0.62 -7.77
N TRP A 48 -1.51 -0.80 -8.46
CA TRP A 48 -2.64 -1.54 -7.92
C TRP A 48 -2.33 -3.03 -7.78
N PHE A 49 -1.72 -3.63 -8.80
CA PHE A 49 -1.32 -5.03 -8.77
C PHE A 49 -0.33 -5.32 -7.64
N ASP A 50 0.68 -4.47 -7.48
CA ASP A 50 1.67 -4.57 -6.40
C ASP A 50 0.97 -4.53 -5.03
N TYR A 51 0.07 -3.58 -4.82
CA TYR A 51 -0.72 -3.50 -3.59
C TYR A 51 -1.54 -4.77 -3.35
N GLN A 52 -2.21 -5.31 -4.37
CA GLN A 52 -2.95 -6.57 -4.21
C GLN A 52 -2.03 -7.73 -3.82
N LEU A 53 -0.85 -7.83 -4.43
CA LEU A 53 0.10 -8.90 -4.17
C LEU A 53 0.70 -8.80 -2.76
N GLU A 54 1.07 -7.59 -2.33
CA GLU A 54 1.58 -7.31 -0.98
C GLU A 54 0.56 -7.63 0.11
N HIS A 55 -0.73 -7.53 -0.20
CA HIS A 55 -1.82 -7.80 0.73
C HIS A 55 -2.50 -9.17 0.54
N ASP A 56 -2.09 -10.00 -0.44
CA ASP A 56 -2.65 -11.34 -0.63
C ASP A 56 -2.10 -12.30 0.45
N PRO A 57 -2.97 -12.86 1.33
CA PRO A 57 -2.53 -13.75 2.40
C PRO A 57 -1.81 -15.01 1.91
N ARG A 58 -2.13 -15.52 0.72
CA ARG A 58 -1.49 -16.69 0.10
C ARG A 58 -0.09 -16.33 -0.37
N PHE A 59 0.09 -15.14 -0.93
CA PHE A 59 1.42 -14.65 -1.33
C PHE A 59 2.30 -14.48 -0.10
N LEU A 60 1.79 -13.81 0.95
CA LEU A 60 2.50 -13.62 2.21
C LEU A 60 2.90 -14.96 2.85
N ALA A 61 1.99 -15.95 2.89
CA ALA A 61 2.29 -17.28 3.39
C ALA A 61 3.38 -17.99 2.55
N ARG A 62 3.36 -17.82 1.23
CA ARG A 62 4.36 -18.41 0.33
C ARG A 62 5.74 -17.77 0.54
N ILE A 63 5.81 -16.45 0.69
CA ILE A 63 7.05 -15.74 1.01
C ILE A 63 7.61 -16.17 2.37
N GLU A 64 6.75 -16.31 3.39
CA GLU A 64 7.17 -16.80 4.71
C GLU A 64 7.78 -18.21 4.62
N SER A 65 7.10 -19.12 3.92
CA SER A 65 7.60 -20.49 3.68
C SER A 65 8.93 -20.50 2.92
N ALA A 66 9.05 -19.69 1.86
CA ALA A 66 10.29 -19.57 1.09
C ALA A 66 11.44 -19.05 1.96
N ARG A 67 11.20 -18.05 2.81
CA ARG A 67 12.21 -17.54 3.76
C ARG A 67 12.67 -18.60 4.76
N LYS A 68 11.74 -19.43 5.27
CA LYS A 68 12.09 -20.56 6.15
C LYS A 68 12.97 -21.58 5.42
N SER A 69 12.60 -21.95 4.19
CA SER A 69 13.37 -22.87 3.35
C SER A 69 14.76 -22.35 3.05
N ALA A 70 14.89 -21.07 2.68
CA ALA A 70 16.18 -20.44 2.42
C ALA A 70 17.10 -20.47 3.66
N ARG A 71 16.57 -20.13 4.84
CA ARG A 71 17.32 -20.23 6.12
C ARG A 71 17.73 -21.65 6.47
N ALA A 72 16.95 -22.64 6.04
CA ALA A 72 17.26 -24.06 6.19
C ALA A 72 18.20 -24.60 5.09
N GLY A 73 18.74 -23.74 4.21
CA GLY A 73 19.64 -24.14 3.13
C GLY A 73 18.97 -24.84 1.95
N LYS A 74 17.63 -24.78 1.85
CA LYS A 74 16.84 -25.43 0.79
C LYS A 74 16.61 -24.53 -0.43
N GLY A 75 17.47 -23.53 -0.63
CA GLY A 75 17.46 -22.68 -1.82
C GLY A 75 18.44 -23.20 -2.87
N ILE A 76 18.23 -22.81 -4.12
CA ILE A 76 19.21 -22.98 -5.19
C ILE A 76 20.00 -21.68 -5.37
N ARG A 77 21.25 -21.79 -5.82
CA ARG A 77 22.03 -20.60 -6.20
C ARG A 77 21.48 -20.04 -7.51
N LEU A 78 21.61 -18.73 -7.70
CA LEU A 78 21.08 -18.08 -8.89
C LEU A 78 21.75 -18.59 -10.16
N GLU A 79 23.07 -18.86 -10.11
CA GLU A 79 23.84 -19.43 -11.22
C GLU A 79 23.44 -20.87 -11.60
N ASP A 80 22.69 -21.57 -10.73
CA ASP A 80 22.25 -22.94 -10.97
C ASP A 80 20.79 -23.02 -11.43
N LEU A 81 20.09 -21.88 -11.54
CA LEU A 81 18.67 -21.83 -11.91
C LEU A 81 18.39 -22.42 -13.30
N ASP A 82 19.25 -22.14 -14.28
CA ASP A 82 19.07 -22.59 -15.68
C ASP A 82 19.33 -24.10 -15.87
N LYS A 83 19.88 -24.78 -14.85
CA LYS A 83 20.17 -26.23 -14.92
C LYS A 83 18.98 -27.08 -14.44
N GLU A 84 18.02 -26.47 -13.76
CA GLU A 84 16.89 -27.11 -13.07
C GLU A 84 15.52 -26.77 -13.70
N LEU A 85 15.50 -25.95 -14.76
CA LEU A 85 14.32 -25.54 -15.54
C LEU A 85 14.39 -26.06 -16.98
#